data_AF-A0A193DR19-F1
#
_entry.id   AF-A0A193DR19-F1
#
_cell.length_a   1.000
_cell.length_b   1.000
_cell.length_c   1.000
_cell.angle_alpha   90.00
_cell.angle_beta   90.00
_cell.angle_gamma   90.00
#
_symmetry.space_group_name_H-M   'P 1'
#
loop_
_entity.id
_entity.type
_entity.pdbx_description
1 polymer ?
#
loop_
_entity_poly.entity_id
_entity_poly.type
_entity_poly.pdbx_seq_one_letter_code
_entity_poly.pdbx_strand_id
1 'polypeptide(L)'
;DHVAIKARGKMPSYALSFLHNHFGYGHGMSIGSDTESGVHDMEVSDLSIDGFDSPNSNGLQMKSDADHGGVVDHVTYSKICMRRLKRPLAFDTFYKPSNGNSYPLFKNIVLQDIHVLESPVFGAGQLLFMGILGSGNNLPMTLSMDNVVFDGFLPTLIAPPSSVVFANPQAVHFHFGPGPVSFAPLITPSVAYDVTVSGSPGVGNPYDCSAAFINFSSVFPDSPI
;
A
#
# COMPACT_ATOMS: atom_id res chain seq x y z
N ASP A 1 0.32 5.08 12.99
CA ASP A 1 0.22 5.64 11.63
C ASP A 1 0.76 7.06 11.67
N HIS A 2 1.33 7.57 10.58
CA HIS A 2 1.58 9.01 10.47
C HIS A 2 0.26 9.74 10.22
N VAL A 3 -0.53 9.21 9.29
CA VAL A 3 -1.92 9.58 9.04
C VAL A 3 -2.75 8.31 8.96
N ALA A 4 -3.92 8.30 9.60
CA ALA A 4 -4.89 7.22 9.53
C ALA A 4 -6.25 7.75 9.11
N ILE A 5 -6.64 7.53 7.86
CA ILE A 5 -7.95 7.90 7.33
C ILE A 5 -8.95 6.83 7.75
N LYS A 6 -10.00 7.22 8.46
CA LYS A 6 -11.06 6.32 8.94
C LYS A 6 -12.42 6.88 8.55
N ALA A 7 -13.42 6.01 8.45
CA ALA A 7 -14.80 6.34 8.13
C ALA A 7 -15.77 5.52 8.99
N ARG A 8 -15.62 5.66 10.30
CA ARG A 8 -16.50 5.02 11.29
C ARG A 8 -17.73 5.89 11.53
N GLY A 9 -18.93 5.41 11.18
CA GLY A 9 -20.18 6.12 11.49
C GLY A 9 -21.24 6.03 10.40
N LYS A 10 -21.83 7.19 10.06
CA LYS A 10 -22.87 7.30 9.03
C LYS A 10 -22.40 7.99 7.75
N MET A 11 -21.25 8.65 7.78
CA MET A 11 -20.76 9.52 6.71
C MET A 11 -19.39 9.04 6.26
N PRO A 12 -19.13 9.00 4.94
CA PRO A 12 -17.81 8.65 4.40
C PRO A 12 -16.76 9.71 4.72
N SER A 13 -15.50 9.32 4.64
CA SER A 13 -14.38 10.25 4.51
C SER A 13 -14.09 10.46 3.03
N TYR A 14 -14.12 11.71 2.55
CA TYR A 14 -13.99 11.97 1.12
C TYR A 14 -13.34 13.30 0.77
N ALA A 15 -12.87 13.40 -0.48
CA ALA A 15 -12.21 14.59 -1.03
C ALA A 15 -11.02 15.04 -0.15
N LEU A 16 -10.07 14.11 0.04
CA LEU A 16 -8.91 14.29 0.91
C LEU A 16 -7.63 14.44 0.09
N SER A 17 -6.81 15.44 0.39
CA SER A 17 -5.51 15.63 -0.26
C SER A 17 -4.40 15.73 0.78
N PHE A 18 -3.37 14.91 0.62
CA PHE A 18 -2.17 14.90 1.46
C PHE A 18 -0.95 15.18 0.58
N LEU A 19 -0.49 16.42 0.60
CA LEU A 19 0.49 16.93 -0.37
C LEU A 19 1.75 17.44 0.32
N HIS A 20 2.92 17.20 -0.27
CA HIS A 20 4.21 17.78 0.16
C HIS A 20 4.61 17.41 1.60
N ASN A 21 4.59 16.11 1.91
CA ASN A 21 4.83 15.61 3.26
C ASN A 21 6.13 14.82 3.36
N HIS A 22 6.72 14.84 4.55
CA HIS A 22 7.87 14.02 4.89
C HIS A 22 7.56 13.24 6.18
N PHE A 23 7.59 11.91 6.09
CA PHE A 23 7.37 11.00 7.21
C PHE A 23 8.69 10.35 7.62
N GLY A 24 8.93 10.32 8.93
CA GLY A 24 10.01 9.54 9.53
C GLY A 24 9.58 8.11 9.83
N TYR A 25 10.15 7.52 10.89
CA TYR A 25 9.77 6.15 11.26
C TYR A 25 8.33 6.13 11.81
N GLY A 26 7.55 5.14 11.38
CA GLY A 26 6.18 4.96 11.86
C GLY A 26 5.40 3.98 11.00
N HIS A 27 4.08 3.93 11.19
CA HIS A 27 3.23 2.96 10.49
C HIS A 27 2.68 3.47 9.14
N GLY A 28 3.30 4.50 8.56
CA GLY A 28 3.02 4.92 7.18
C GLY A 28 1.80 5.82 6.97
N MET A 29 1.47 5.99 5.70
CA MET A 29 0.27 6.66 5.19
C MET A 29 -0.86 5.62 5.10
N SER A 30 -1.82 5.67 6.02
CA SER A 30 -2.75 4.57 6.26
C SER A 30 -4.21 4.93 5.98
N ILE A 31 -4.94 4.03 5.30
CA ILE A 31 -6.41 3.98 5.30
C ILE A 31 -6.85 2.84 6.22
N GLY A 32 -7.79 3.10 7.12
CA GLY A 32 -8.42 2.14 8.03
C GLY A 32 -7.83 2.05 9.44
N SER A 33 -8.17 1.04 10.25
CA SER A 33 -9.00 -0.13 9.91
C SER A 33 -10.47 0.16 9.64
N ASP A 34 -10.99 1.27 10.16
CA ASP A 34 -12.43 1.51 10.23
C ASP A 34 -12.88 2.19 8.91
N THR A 35 -13.45 1.41 7.98
CA THR A 35 -13.84 1.87 6.63
C THR A 35 -15.34 1.80 6.37
N GLU A 36 -16.15 1.63 7.41
CA GLU A 36 -17.54 1.16 7.33
C GLU A 36 -18.45 2.06 6.48
N SER A 37 -18.30 3.37 6.60
CA SER A 37 -19.06 4.35 5.80
C SER A 37 -18.42 4.64 4.43
N GLY A 38 -17.24 4.10 4.18
CA GLY A 38 -16.47 4.27 2.96
C GLY A 38 -15.46 5.41 2.98
N VAL A 39 -14.42 5.26 2.16
CA VAL A 39 -13.42 6.29 1.88
C VAL A 39 -13.39 6.50 0.37
N HIS A 40 -13.58 7.72 -0.13
CA HIS A 40 -13.55 7.96 -1.57
C HIS A 40 -12.86 9.26 -1.96
N ASP A 41 -12.30 9.33 -3.16
CA ASP A 41 -11.67 10.53 -3.73
C ASP A 41 -10.53 11.05 -2.84
N MET A 42 -9.46 10.26 -2.72
CA MET A 42 -8.29 10.60 -1.92
C MET A 42 -7.04 10.69 -2.80
N GLU A 43 -6.26 11.75 -2.58
CA GLU A 43 -4.98 11.97 -3.24
C GLU A 43 -3.86 12.08 -2.21
N VAL A 44 -2.77 11.38 -2.47
CA VAL A 44 -1.49 11.54 -1.79
C VAL A 44 -0.45 11.82 -2.86
N SER A 45 0.19 12.99 -2.79
CA SER A 45 1.23 13.33 -3.76
C SER A 45 2.41 14.01 -3.10
N ASP A 46 3.62 13.77 -3.64
CA ASP A 46 4.86 14.36 -3.13
C ASP A 46 5.07 14.02 -1.65
N LEU A 47 5.28 12.73 -1.40
CA LEU A 47 5.49 12.16 -0.07
C LEU A 47 6.84 11.46 -0.02
N SER A 48 7.67 11.80 0.96
CA SER A 48 8.85 11.00 1.31
C SER A 48 8.60 10.22 2.60
N ILE A 49 8.94 8.93 2.65
CA ILE A 49 8.87 8.12 3.87
C ILE A 49 10.23 7.48 4.15
N ASP A 50 10.80 7.77 5.31
CA ASP A 50 12.03 7.15 5.77
C ASP A 50 11.76 6.26 6.98
N GLY A 51 11.85 4.95 6.80
CA GLY A 51 11.52 3.99 7.85
C GLY A 51 12.57 3.84 8.95
N PHE A 52 13.77 4.40 8.76
CA PHE A 52 14.93 4.24 9.65
C PHE A 52 15.21 2.79 10.05
N ASP A 53 14.92 1.83 9.14
CA ASP A 53 15.09 0.40 9.35
C ASP A 53 14.34 -0.15 10.58
N SER A 54 13.28 0.55 11.00
CA SER A 54 12.44 0.12 12.11
C SER A 54 11.65 -1.15 11.75
N PRO A 55 11.56 -2.15 12.65
CA PRO A 55 10.80 -3.38 12.40
C PRO A 55 9.28 -3.18 12.34
N ASN A 56 8.80 -1.96 12.63
CA ASN A 56 7.39 -1.57 12.56
C ASN A 56 7.12 -0.59 11.40
N SER A 57 8.11 -0.34 10.53
CA SER A 57 8.01 0.66 9.47
C SER A 57 7.12 0.20 8.30
N ASN A 58 6.10 1.00 7.98
CA ASN A 58 5.26 0.81 6.79
C ASN A 58 5.30 2.06 5.91
N GLY A 59 5.11 1.87 4.60
CA GLY A 59 4.98 2.95 3.63
C GLY A 59 3.51 3.31 3.38
N LEU A 60 2.96 2.84 2.26
CA LEU A 60 1.54 2.94 1.95
C LEU A 60 0.81 1.74 2.55
N GLN A 61 -0.22 2.03 3.34
CA GLN A 61 -0.99 1.00 4.04
C GLN A 61 -2.49 1.20 3.83
N MET A 62 -3.19 0.12 3.53
CA MET A 62 -4.65 0.07 3.55
C MET A 62 -5.03 -1.17 4.34
N LYS A 63 -5.84 -1.01 5.38
CA LYS A 63 -6.17 -2.08 6.31
C LYS A 63 -7.65 -2.07 6.60
N SER A 64 -8.27 -3.24 6.65
CA SER A 64 -9.63 -3.43 7.14
C SER A 64 -9.81 -4.92 7.50
N ASP A 65 -10.99 -5.28 7.97
CA ASP A 65 -11.38 -6.65 8.31
C ASP A 65 -12.90 -6.82 8.17
N ALA A 66 -13.41 -8.03 8.36
CA ALA A 66 -14.81 -8.36 8.12
C ALA A 66 -15.80 -7.74 9.13
N ASP A 67 -15.32 -7.11 10.22
CA ASP A 67 -16.16 -6.32 11.13
C ASP A 67 -16.25 -4.85 10.67
N HIS A 68 -15.26 -4.38 9.91
CA HIS A 68 -15.07 -2.96 9.59
C HIS A 68 -15.06 -2.67 8.08
N GLY A 69 -15.77 -3.47 7.26
CA GLY A 69 -15.76 -3.41 5.80
C GLY A 69 -16.16 -2.07 5.15
N GLY A 70 -16.94 -2.11 4.09
CA GLY A 70 -17.25 -0.91 3.29
C GLY A 70 -16.27 -0.69 2.14
N VAL A 71 -16.46 0.41 1.40
CA VAL A 71 -15.78 0.62 0.12
C VAL A 71 -14.71 1.70 0.25
N VAL A 72 -13.49 1.38 -0.15
CA VAL A 72 -12.43 2.36 -0.44
C VAL A 72 -12.33 2.49 -1.95
N ASP A 73 -12.52 3.69 -2.48
CA ASP A 73 -12.66 3.94 -3.92
C ASP A 73 -11.88 5.19 -4.35
N HIS A 74 -11.36 5.21 -5.58
CA HIS A 74 -10.67 6.37 -6.16
C HIS A 74 -9.57 6.95 -5.26
N VAL A 75 -8.55 6.14 -4.98
CA VAL A 75 -7.37 6.56 -4.20
C VAL A 75 -6.16 6.63 -5.11
N THR A 76 -5.51 7.79 -5.17
CA THR A 76 -4.31 8.00 -5.96
C THR A 76 -3.12 8.28 -5.05
N TYR A 77 -2.05 7.52 -5.23
CA TYR A 77 -0.73 7.75 -4.66
C TYR A 77 0.22 8.12 -5.79
N SER A 78 0.81 9.32 -5.77
CA SER A 78 1.71 9.78 -6.83
C SER A 78 2.99 10.41 -6.31
N LYS A 79 4.11 10.24 -7.03
CA LYS A 79 5.38 10.93 -6.74
C LYS A 79 5.85 10.68 -5.30
N ILE A 80 6.02 9.41 -4.96
CA ILE A 80 6.33 8.99 -3.58
C ILE A 80 7.69 8.30 -3.55
N CYS A 81 8.54 8.80 -2.65
CA CYS A 81 9.86 8.24 -2.38
C CYS A 81 9.86 7.54 -1.03
N MET A 82 10.32 6.30 -0.99
CA MET A 82 10.37 5.52 0.25
C MET A 82 11.75 4.90 0.43
N ARG A 83 12.27 4.84 1.66
CA ARG A 83 13.50 4.11 1.95
C ARG A 83 13.47 3.46 3.33
N ARG A 84 14.30 2.43 3.52
CA ARG A 84 14.54 1.82 4.84
C ARG A 84 13.26 1.33 5.54
N LEU A 85 12.30 0.83 4.75
CA LEU A 85 11.01 0.34 5.20
C LEU A 85 10.98 -1.19 5.25
N LYS A 86 10.35 -1.75 6.28
CA LYS A 86 10.02 -3.18 6.33
C LYS A 86 8.88 -3.52 5.38
N ARG A 87 7.83 -2.70 5.32
CA ARG A 87 6.64 -2.92 4.48
C ARG A 87 6.29 -1.70 3.63
N PRO A 88 6.93 -1.52 2.46
CA PRO A 88 6.64 -0.39 1.58
C PRO A 88 5.19 -0.31 1.13
N LEU A 89 4.58 -1.45 0.75
CA LEU A 89 3.16 -1.54 0.37
C LEU A 89 2.49 -2.66 1.18
N ALA A 90 1.47 -2.31 1.96
CA ALA A 90 0.72 -3.27 2.78
C ALA A 90 -0.79 -3.03 2.66
N PHE A 91 -1.44 -3.72 1.72
CA PHE A 91 -2.88 -3.63 1.46
C PHE A 91 -3.57 -4.93 1.88
N ASP A 92 -4.28 -4.86 3.00
CA ASP A 92 -4.67 -6.00 3.82
C ASP A 92 -6.15 -5.88 4.27
N THR A 93 -7.04 -6.65 3.65
CA THR A 93 -8.45 -6.76 4.06
C THR A 93 -8.71 -7.78 5.18
N PHE A 94 -7.67 -8.35 5.76
CA PHE A 94 -7.69 -9.34 6.86
C PHE A 94 -6.81 -8.89 8.03
N TYR A 95 -6.74 -7.57 8.26
CA TYR A 95 -5.81 -6.96 9.20
C TYR A 95 -5.92 -7.53 10.62
N LYS A 96 -7.15 -7.90 11.00
CA LYS A 96 -7.44 -8.62 12.25
C LYS A 96 -8.31 -9.84 11.97
N PRO A 97 -8.12 -10.93 12.73
CA PRO A 97 -9.09 -12.02 12.75
C PRO A 97 -10.48 -11.49 13.12
N SER A 98 -11.48 -11.85 12.33
CA SER A 98 -12.84 -11.36 12.47
C SER A 98 -13.82 -12.46 12.09
N ASN A 99 -14.98 -12.48 12.75
CA ASN A 99 -16.13 -13.34 12.41
C ASN A 99 -17.26 -12.52 11.75
N GLY A 100 -17.00 -11.26 11.42
CA GLY A 100 -17.95 -10.39 10.75
C GLY A 100 -18.25 -10.83 9.33
N ASN A 101 -19.24 -10.19 8.73
CA ASN A 101 -19.69 -10.43 7.36
C ASN A 101 -19.74 -9.14 6.52
N SER A 102 -19.19 -8.04 7.04
CA SER A 102 -19.03 -6.77 6.35
C SER A 102 -17.65 -6.75 5.72
N TYR A 103 -17.54 -7.33 4.52
CA TYR A 103 -16.27 -7.44 3.83
C TYR A 103 -15.88 -6.10 3.16
N PRO A 104 -14.63 -5.63 3.32
CA PRO A 104 -14.15 -4.43 2.64
C PRO A 104 -13.93 -4.69 1.14
N LEU A 105 -14.12 -3.64 0.32
CA LEU A 105 -13.76 -3.62 -1.10
C LEU A 105 -12.88 -2.40 -1.39
N PHE A 106 -11.63 -2.63 -1.79
CA PHE A 106 -10.69 -1.58 -2.17
C PHE A 106 -10.55 -1.54 -3.70
N LYS A 107 -11.06 -0.52 -4.36
CA LYS A 107 -11.09 -0.46 -5.83
C LYS A 107 -10.67 0.91 -6.36
N ASN A 108 -10.34 0.96 -7.64
CA ASN A 108 -9.80 2.13 -8.34
C ASN A 108 -8.63 2.78 -7.58
N ILE A 109 -7.67 1.96 -7.15
CA ILE A 109 -6.47 2.41 -6.47
C ILE A 109 -5.35 2.57 -7.49
N VAL A 110 -4.74 3.75 -7.53
CA VAL A 110 -3.69 4.11 -8.49
C VAL A 110 -2.39 4.40 -7.74
N LEU A 111 -1.31 3.76 -8.18
CA LEU A 111 0.05 4.04 -7.75
C LEU A 111 0.83 4.53 -8.97
N GLN A 112 1.31 5.76 -8.91
CA GLN A 112 2.06 6.39 -10.00
C GLN A 112 3.38 6.98 -9.49
N ASP A 113 4.49 6.79 -10.19
CA ASP A 113 5.78 7.40 -9.82
C ASP A 113 6.16 7.11 -8.35
N ILE A 114 6.15 5.83 -7.99
CA ILE A 114 6.53 5.35 -6.66
C ILE A 114 7.92 4.74 -6.76
N HIS A 115 8.86 5.24 -5.97
CA HIS A 115 10.22 4.73 -5.97
C HIS A 115 10.68 4.37 -4.55
N VAL A 116 11.02 3.09 -4.37
CA VAL A 116 11.46 2.50 -3.11
C VAL A 116 12.95 2.21 -3.19
N LEU A 117 13.73 2.94 -2.41
CA LEU A 117 15.16 2.76 -2.26
C LEU A 117 15.44 1.66 -1.23
N GLU A 118 16.61 1.05 -1.32
CA GLU A 118 17.00 -0.09 -0.50
C GLU A 118 16.99 0.19 1.03
N SER A 119 16.72 -0.88 1.78
CA SER A 119 16.97 -0.97 3.23
C SER A 119 18.17 -1.89 3.46
N PRO A 120 19.19 -1.47 4.23
CA PRO A 120 20.27 -2.37 4.65
C PRO A 120 19.79 -3.57 5.50
N VAL A 121 18.62 -3.45 6.13
CA VAL A 121 18.06 -4.46 7.04
C VAL A 121 17.00 -5.32 6.36
N PHE A 122 16.17 -4.72 5.50
CA PHE A 122 15.00 -5.37 4.89
C PHE A 122 15.12 -5.55 3.36
N GLY A 123 16.23 -5.14 2.74
CA GLY A 123 16.37 -5.12 1.28
C GLY A 123 15.31 -4.24 0.64
N ALA A 124 14.59 -4.77 -0.34
CA ALA A 124 13.44 -4.11 -0.97
C ALA A 124 12.14 -4.16 -0.14
N GLY A 125 12.17 -4.80 1.03
CA GLY A 125 11.03 -4.89 1.94
C GLY A 125 10.01 -5.97 1.58
N GLN A 126 8.88 -5.93 2.28
CA GLN A 126 7.81 -6.92 2.23
C GLN A 126 6.52 -6.31 1.67
N LEU A 127 5.86 -7.02 0.75
CA LEU A 127 4.61 -6.59 0.14
C LEU A 127 3.45 -7.52 0.52
N LEU A 128 2.27 -6.92 0.62
CA LEU A 128 1.03 -7.61 0.95
C LEU A 128 -0.12 -7.03 0.11
N PHE A 129 -0.79 -7.88 -0.66
CA PHE A 129 -1.95 -7.51 -1.46
C PHE A 129 -3.06 -8.54 -1.30
N MET A 130 -4.07 -8.21 -0.50
CA MET A 130 -5.15 -9.14 -0.16
C MET A 130 -6.49 -8.44 -0.32
N GLY A 131 -7.28 -8.90 -1.28
CA GLY A 131 -8.72 -8.66 -1.35
C GLY A 131 -9.52 -9.88 -0.86
N ILE A 132 -10.84 -9.84 -1.05
CA ILE A 132 -11.73 -10.86 -0.49
C ILE A 132 -12.03 -11.93 -1.55
N LEU A 133 -11.52 -13.13 -1.32
CA LEU A 133 -11.87 -14.33 -2.07
C LEU A 133 -13.02 -15.05 -1.34
N GLY A 134 -14.21 -15.05 -1.93
CA GLY A 134 -15.41 -15.61 -1.33
C GLY A 134 -15.88 -16.89 -2.03
N SER A 135 -16.73 -17.68 -1.37
CA SER A 135 -17.38 -18.86 -1.94
C SER A 135 -18.49 -18.49 -2.96
N GLY A 136 -18.12 -17.80 -4.04
CA GLY A 136 -19.01 -17.43 -5.15
C GLY A 136 -19.17 -15.93 -5.41
N ASN A 137 -18.72 -15.07 -4.49
CA ASN A 137 -18.68 -13.61 -4.67
C ASN A 137 -17.33 -13.08 -4.18
N ASN A 138 -16.42 -12.81 -5.10
CA ASN A 138 -15.15 -12.17 -4.78
C ASN A 138 -15.33 -10.65 -4.75
N LEU A 139 -14.57 -9.97 -3.89
CA LEU A 139 -14.41 -8.52 -3.89
C LEU A 139 -12.94 -8.23 -4.20
N PRO A 140 -12.55 -8.29 -5.49
CA PRO A 140 -11.16 -8.13 -5.87
C PRO A 140 -10.70 -6.70 -5.63
N MET A 141 -9.49 -6.57 -5.07
CA MET A 141 -8.81 -5.29 -4.99
C MET A 141 -8.29 -4.89 -6.37
N THR A 142 -8.58 -3.69 -6.86
CA THR A 142 -8.08 -3.26 -8.18
C THR A 142 -6.95 -2.24 -8.03
N LEU A 143 -5.78 -2.54 -8.59
CA LEU A 143 -4.58 -1.73 -8.50
C LEU A 143 -4.07 -1.39 -9.90
N SER A 144 -3.95 -0.10 -10.21
CA SER A 144 -3.22 0.38 -11.39
C SER A 144 -1.86 0.89 -10.97
N MET A 145 -0.79 0.42 -11.62
CA MET A 145 0.58 0.74 -11.27
C MET A 145 1.35 1.21 -12.50
N ASP A 146 1.83 2.44 -12.43
CA ASP A 146 2.62 3.08 -13.48
C ASP A 146 3.89 3.68 -12.84
N ASN A 147 5.08 3.26 -13.28
CA ASN A 147 6.34 3.67 -12.68
C ASN A 147 6.44 3.38 -11.17
N VAL A 148 6.32 2.10 -10.78
CA VAL A 148 6.46 1.62 -9.40
C VAL A 148 7.72 0.77 -9.29
N VAL A 149 8.81 1.38 -8.80
CA VAL A 149 10.16 0.80 -8.87
C VAL A 149 10.76 0.61 -7.48
N PHE A 150 11.43 -0.53 -7.31
CA PHE A 150 12.23 -0.91 -6.16
C PHE A 150 13.68 -1.09 -6.61
N ASP A 151 14.62 -0.46 -5.92
CA ASP A 151 16.05 -0.51 -6.23
C ASP A 151 16.69 -1.84 -5.83
N GLY A 152 17.64 -2.30 -6.65
CA GLY A 152 18.64 -3.33 -6.34
C GLY A 152 18.12 -4.77 -6.20
N PHE A 153 16.94 -4.96 -5.62
CA PHE A 153 16.38 -6.27 -5.27
C PHE A 153 14.87 -6.32 -5.50
N LEU A 154 14.36 -7.52 -5.73
CA LEU A 154 12.92 -7.78 -5.70
C LEU A 154 12.42 -7.81 -4.25
N PRO A 155 11.29 -7.17 -3.94
CA PRO A 155 10.68 -7.29 -2.62
C PRO A 155 10.12 -8.70 -2.40
N THR A 156 9.78 -9.04 -1.16
CA THR A 156 9.18 -10.34 -0.83
C THR A 156 7.67 -10.25 -0.66
N LEU A 157 6.91 -11.09 -1.36
CA LEU A 157 5.50 -11.33 -1.04
C LEU A 157 5.43 -12.23 0.20
N ILE A 158 4.98 -11.68 1.33
CA ILE A 158 4.95 -12.44 2.59
C ILE A 158 3.73 -13.35 2.66
N ALA A 159 3.85 -14.43 3.45
CA ALA A 159 2.72 -15.27 3.78
C ALA A 159 1.61 -14.43 4.46
N PRO A 160 0.33 -14.68 4.14
CA PRO A 160 -0.77 -13.98 4.78
C PRO A 160 -0.74 -14.16 6.30
N PRO A 161 -1.05 -13.12 7.09
CA PRO A 161 -1.10 -13.22 8.54
C PRO A 161 -2.33 -13.98 9.05
N SER A 162 -3.28 -14.30 8.16
CA SER A 162 -4.58 -14.90 8.48
C SER A 162 -4.72 -16.30 7.88
N SER A 163 -5.30 -17.23 8.64
CA SER A 163 -5.51 -18.63 8.22
C SER A 163 -6.58 -18.82 7.15
N VAL A 164 -7.38 -17.79 6.86
CA VAL A 164 -8.42 -17.80 5.82
C VAL A 164 -7.95 -17.18 4.50
N VAL A 165 -6.65 -16.84 4.40
CA VAL A 165 -6.02 -16.37 3.18
C VAL A 165 -5.01 -17.41 2.71
N PHE A 166 -5.09 -17.78 1.44
CA PHE A 166 -4.38 -18.94 0.91
C PHE A 166 -3.22 -18.57 -0.02
N ALA A 167 -3.13 -17.30 -0.44
CA ALA A 167 -2.07 -16.79 -1.29
C ALA A 167 -1.82 -15.28 -1.08
N ASN A 168 -0.66 -14.81 -1.51
CA ASN A 168 -0.36 -13.39 -1.68
C ASN A 168 0.30 -13.21 -3.06
N PRO A 169 -0.34 -12.48 -4.00
CA PRO A 169 -1.65 -11.84 -3.88
C PRO A 169 -2.85 -12.81 -3.85
N GLN A 170 -3.98 -12.35 -3.33
CA GLN A 170 -5.29 -13.04 -3.41
C GLN A 170 -6.41 -12.03 -3.67
N ALA A 171 -7.30 -12.33 -4.62
CA ALA A 171 -8.39 -11.47 -5.06
C ALA A 171 -7.87 -10.05 -5.37
N VAL A 172 -6.91 -9.96 -6.30
CA VAL A 172 -6.29 -8.70 -6.71
C VAL A 172 -6.17 -8.64 -8.22
N HIS A 173 -6.68 -7.57 -8.80
CA HIS A 173 -6.64 -7.31 -10.23
C HIS A 173 -5.64 -6.18 -10.48
N PHE A 174 -4.50 -6.53 -11.07
CA PHE A 174 -3.43 -5.60 -11.40
C PHE A 174 -3.57 -5.07 -12.82
N HIS A 175 -3.29 -3.78 -13.00
CA HIS A 175 -3.06 -3.15 -14.28
C HIS A 175 -1.68 -2.50 -14.27
N PHE A 176 -0.78 -2.92 -15.17
CA PHE A 176 0.59 -2.42 -15.23
C PHE A 176 0.85 -1.54 -16.46
N GLY A 177 1.66 -0.50 -16.25
CA GLY A 177 2.24 0.33 -17.30
C GLY A 177 1.51 1.65 -17.54
N PRO A 178 2.03 2.48 -18.46
CA PRO A 178 3.13 2.18 -19.39
C PRO A 178 4.55 2.26 -18.80
N GLY A 179 4.76 2.82 -17.61
CA GLY A 179 6.06 2.91 -16.95
C GLY A 179 6.56 1.59 -16.35
N PRO A 180 7.78 1.57 -15.80
CA PRO A 180 8.37 0.37 -15.21
C PRO A 180 7.66 -0.04 -13.92
N VAL A 181 7.42 -1.33 -13.74
CA VAL A 181 6.94 -1.92 -12.48
C VAL A 181 7.92 -3.03 -12.11
N SER A 182 8.89 -2.74 -11.24
CA SER A 182 10.08 -3.59 -11.12
C SER A 182 9.80 -4.97 -10.52
N PHE A 183 8.75 -5.08 -9.69
CA PHE A 183 8.35 -6.35 -9.07
C PHE A 183 7.26 -7.10 -9.84
N ALA A 184 6.87 -6.64 -11.03
CA ALA A 184 5.88 -7.33 -11.86
C ALA A 184 6.20 -8.82 -12.11
N PRO A 185 7.48 -9.26 -12.28
CA PRO A 185 7.79 -10.69 -12.40
C PRO A 185 7.41 -11.56 -11.20
N LEU A 186 7.15 -10.97 -10.02
CA LEU A 186 6.66 -11.69 -8.84
C LEU A 186 5.16 -11.98 -8.92
N ILE A 187 4.41 -11.25 -9.76
CA ILE A 187 2.96 -11.33 -9.82
C ILE A 187 2.56 -12.33 -10.90
N THR A 188 2.10 -13.50 -10.46
CA THR A 188 1.61 -14.56 -11.36
C THR A 188 0.08 -14.57 -11.34
N PRO A 189 -0.60 -14.44 -12.51
CA PRO A 189 -2.04 -14.62 -12.60
C PRO A 189 -2.49 -15.97 -12.06
N SER A 190 -3.64 -16.00 -11.38
CA SER A 190 -4.19 -17.21 -10.80
C SER A 190 -5.71 -17.18 -10.82
N VAL A 191 -6.33 -18.13 -11.52
CA VAL A 191 -7.78 -18.32 -11.48
C VAL A 191 -8.23 -18.78 -10.09
N ALA A 192 -7.44 -19.65 -9.44
CA ALA A 192 -7.79 -20.21 -8.13
C ALA A 192 -7.82 -19.15 -7.01
N TYR A 193 -7.01 -18.11 -7.14
CA TYR A 193 -6.91 -17.02 -6.16
C TYR A 193 -7.46 -15.69 -6.67
N ASP A 194 -8.17 -15.68 -7.80
CA ASP A 194 -8.70 -14.46 -8.44
C ASP A 194 -7.66 -13.34 -8.59
N VAL A 195 -6.50 -13.71 -9.13
CA VAL A 195 -5.41 -12.78 -9.44
C VAL A 195 -5.37 -12.58 -10.94
N THR A 196 -5.59 -11.36 -11.39
CA THR A 196 -5.50 -10.99 -12.80
C THR A 196 -4.40 -9.95 -13.00
N VAL A 197 -3.74 -10.00 -14.15
CA VAL A 197 -2.77 -9.00 -14.58
C VAL A 197 -3.16 -8.57 -15.98
N SER A 198 -3.27 -7.27 -16.18
CA SER A 198 -3.52 -6.63 -17.47
C SER A 198 -2.48 -5.54 -17.73
N GLY A 199 -2.35 -5.13 -19.00
CA GLY A 199 -1.27 -4.24 -19.40
C GLY A 199 0.10 -4.92 -19.32
N SER A 200 1.16 -4.13 -19.39
CA SER A 200 2.54 -4.61 -19.32
C SER A 200 3.44 -3.50 -18.79
N PRO A 201 4.36 -3.80 -17.85
CA PRO A 201 5.39 -2.86 -17.45
C PRO A 201 6.21 -2.43 -18.68
N GLY A 202 6.41 -1.14 -18.87
CA GLY A 202 7.30 -0.64 -19.92
C GLY A 202 8.71 -0.35 -19.42
N VAL A 203 9.45 0.37 -20.24
CA VAL A 203 10.82 0.81 -19.94
C VAL A 203 10.77 2.28 -19.55
N GLY A 204 11.51 2.65 -18.52
CA GLY A 204 11.62 4.03 -18.07
C GLY A 204 12.61 4.16 -16.92
N ASN A 205 12.90 5.40 -16.55
CA ASN A 205 13.64 5.68 -15.34
C ASN A 205 12.68 5.71 -14.14
N PRO A 206 13.12 5.26 -12.96
CA PRO A 206 12.38 5.47 -11.71
C PRO A 206 12.12 6.96 -11.47
N TYR A 207 11.07 7.28 -10.71
CA TYR A 207 10.87 8.63 -10.19
C TYR A 207 12.10 9.13 -9.41
N ASP A 208 12.54 10.36 -9.63
CA ASP A 208 13.76 10.88 -9.00
C ASP A 208 13.55 11.19 -7.51
N CYS A 209 14.27 10.46 -6.66
CA CYS A 209 14.23 10.62 -5.21
C CYS A 209 15.48 11.29 -4.62
N SER A 210 16.38 11.82 -5.45
CA SER A 210 17.67 12.40 -5.02
C SER A 210 17.52 13.56 -4.03
N ALA A 211 16.41 14.30 -4.11
CA ALA A 211 16.09 15.43 -3.23
C ALA A 211 14.91 15.16 -2.26
N ALA A 212 14.38 13.93 -2.21
CA ALA A 212 13.13 13.65 -1.50
C ALA A 212 13.29 13.60 0.03
N PHE A 213 14.45 13.18 0.52
CA PHE A 213 14.67 12.95 1.95
C PHE A 213 15.39 14.12 2.60
N ILE A 214 14.70 14.80 3.52
CA ILE A 214 15.27 15.88 4.32
C ILE A 214 15.68 15.37 5.70
N ASN A 215 16.80 15.87 6.21
CA ASN A 215 17.16 15.67 7.61
C ASN A 215 16.45 16.71 8.46
N PHE A 216 15.59 16.26 9.38
CA PHE A 216 15.06 17.14 10.40
C PHE A 216 16.14 17.39 11.46
N SER A 217 16.46 18.66 11.71
CA SER A 217 17.34 19.04 12.81
C SER A 217 16.61 18.83 14.13
N SER A 218 17.16 18.01 15.04
CA SER A 218 16.63 17.94 16.40
C SER A 218 16.95 19.24 17.13
N VAL A 219 15.94 19.81 17.79
CA VAL A 219 16.13 20.95 18.70
C VAL A 219 16.47 20.49 20.13
N PHE A 220 16.38 19.18 20.40
CA PHE A 220 16.75 18.57 21.66
C PHE A 220 17.60 17.30 21.42
N PRO A 221 18.71 17.11 22.17
CA PRO A 221 19.57 15.92 22.06
C PRO A 221 18.84 14.60 22.28
N ASP A 222 17.79 14.62 23.12
CA ASP A 222 17.03 13.45 23.53
C ASP A 222 15.70 13.28 22.77
N SER A 223 15.45 14.10 21.75
CA SER A 223 14.24 13.94 20.95
C SER A 223 14.37 12.68 20.09
N PRO A 224 13.41 11.74 20.16
CA PRO A 224 13.40 10.57 19.29
C PRO A 224 13.01 11.02 17.90
N ILE A 225 13.99 11.46 17.11
CA ILE A 225 13.89 11.57 15.66
C ILE A 225 14.60 10.37 15.07
#